data_AF-A0A7X5X2V0-F1
#
_entry.id   AF-A0A7X5X2V0-F1
#
_cell.length_a   1.000
_cell.length_b   1.000
_cell.length_c   1.000
_cell.angle_alpha   90.00
_cell.angle_beta   90.00
_cell.angle_gamma   90.00
#
_symmetry.space_group_name_H-M   'P 1'
#
loop_
_entity.id
_entity.type
_entity.pdbx_description
1 polymer ?
#
loop_
_entity_poly.entity_id
_entity_poly.type
_entity_poly.pdbx_seq_one_letter_code
_entity_poly.pdbx_strand_id
1 'polypeptide(L)'
;MKPDIQRELIPRGDALRLIGTLNAMKATFSDSAQKWQLLDESGHVPAEPSFTELFQHATGAQDLSRDVLRLSAEFAASPHSANRAGRATLAHLATASTMSAHAASHFAETAQTALGLPGSSSPTDQHYLNNRMVIDHATARAYLRHTSESLRDAAKELHSHLDLHRFFPAPSHRESPVPPPPRPSGRHR
;
A
#
# COMPACT_ATOMS: atom_id res chain seq x y z
N MET A 1 -18.32 -11.56 -32.37
CA MET A 1 -17.11 -11.76 -31.55
C MET A 1 -17.53 -12.04 -30.12
N LYS A 2 -17.12 -13.16 -29.52
CA LYS A 2 -17.26 -13.34 -28.07
C LYS A 2 -16.20 -12.47 -27.39
N PRO A 3 -16.55 -11.66 -26.38
CA PRO A 3 -15.54 -10.97 -25.59
C PRO A 3 -14.63 -12.04 -24.96
N ASP A 4 -13.33 -11.84 -25.10
CA ASP A 4 -12.33 -12.74 -24.55
C ASP A 4 -12.22 -12.45 -23.05
N ILE A 5 -13.10 -13.09 -22.26
CA ILE A 5 -13.22 -12.90 -20.80
C ILE A 5 -11.87 -13.13 -20.10
N GLN A 6 -10.97 -13.91 -20.70
CA GLN A 6 -9.61 -14.13 -20.19
C GLN A 6 -8.73 -12.88 -20.23
N ARG A 7 -8.98 -11.93 -21.15
CA ARG A 7 -8.28 -10.63 -21.19
C ARG A 7 -8.80 -9.65 -20.12
N GLU A 8 -10.02 -9.87 -19.63
CA GLU A 8 -10.66 -8.99 -18.64
C GLU A 8 -10.34 -9.37 -17.20
N LEU A 9 -9.83 -10.58 -16.95
CA LEU A 9 -9.52 -11.07 -15.61
C LEU A 9 -8.03 -10.96 -15.27
N ILE A 10 -7.71 -10.32 -14.13
CA ILE A 10 -6.39 -10.48 -13.49
C ILE A 10 -6.20 -11.97 -13.15
N PRO A 11 -5.09 -12.61 -13.53
CA PRO A 11 -4.79 -13.98 -13.17
C PRO A 11 -4.84 -14.21 -11.67
N ARG A 12 -5.46 -15.32 -11.24
CA ARG A 12 -5.66 -15.62 -9.82
C ARG A 12 -4.38 -15.59 -9.00
N GLY A 13 -3.29 -16.14 -9.55
CA GLY A 13 -1.98 -16.14 -8.88
C GLY A 13 -1.43 -14.73 -8.65
N ASP A 14 -1.52 -13.86 -9.65
CA ASP A 14 -1.06 -12.48 -9.56
C ASP A 14 -1.91 -11.66 -8.58
N ALA A 15 -3.23 -11.84 -8.60
CA ALA A 15 -4.15 -11.19 -7.66
C ALA A 15 -3.87 -11.60 -6.22
N LEU A 16 -3.64 -12.90 -5.94
CA LEU A 16 -3.28 -13.37 -4.60
C LEU A 16 -1.94 -12.81 -4.12
N ARG A 17 -0.92 -12.78 -4.99
CA ARG A 17 0.38 -12.17 -4.67
C ARG A 17 0.22 -10.70 -4.30
N LEU A 18 -0.52 -9.95 -5.12
CA LEU A 18 -0.77 -8.52 -4.90
C LEU A 18 -1.53 -8.26 -3.60
N ILE A 19 -2.57 -9.05 -3.30
CA ILE A 19 -3.29 -8.99 -2.02
C ILE A 19 -2.35 -9.22 -0.84
N GLY A 20 -1.42 -10.18 -0.96
CA GLY A 20 -0.39 -10.43 0.05
C GLY A 20 0.48 -9.19 0.29
N THR A 21 1.02 -8.61 -0.77
CA THR A 21 1.83 -7.38 -0.71
C THR A 21 1.06 -6.21 -0.09
N LEU A 22 -0.17 -5.96 -0.53
CA LEU A 22 -1.02 -4.88 -0.01
C LEU A 22 -1.30 -5.05 1.49
N ASN A 23 -1.56 -6.28 1.95
CA ASN A 23 -1.80 -6.54 3.36
C ASN A 23 -0.55 -6.36 4.23
N ALA A 24 0.62 -6.75 3.72
CA ALA A 24 1.89 -6.51 4.41
C ALA A 24 2.16 -5.01 4.56
N MET A 25 2.03 -4.25 3.46
CA MET A 25 2.21 -2.79 3.50
C MET A 25 1.19 -2.11 4.41
N LYS A 26 -0.09 -2.47 4.32
CA LYS A 26 -1.15 -1.98 5.22
C LYS A 26 -0.75 -2.14 6.70
N ALA A 27 -0.24 -3.31 7.07
CA ALA A 27 0.21 -3.57 8.44
C ALA A 27 1.38 -2.65 8.81
N THR A 28 2.40 -2.53 7.95
CA THR A 28 3.53 -1.62 8.17
C THR A 28 3.09 -0.17 8.37
N PHE A 29 2.19 0.36 7.53
CA PHE A 29 1.67 1.73 7.69
C PHE A 29 0.92 1.92 9.01
N SER A 30 0.09 0.94 9.40
CA SER A 30 -0.66 0.97 10.68
C SER A 30 0.29 0.95 11.87
N ASP A 31 1.28 0.05 11.83
CA ASP A 31 2.30 -0.09 12.86
C ASP A 31 3.13 1.19 13.01
N SER A 32 3.60 1.76 11.91
CA SER A 32 4.34 3.03 11.92
C SER A 32 3.51 4.17 12.48
N ALA A 33 2.22 4.26 12.12
CA ALA A 33 1.32 5.26 12.69
C ALA A 33 1.14 5.12 14.21
N GLN A 34 1.30 3.91 14.75
CA GLN A 34 1.23 3.66 16.20
C GLN A 34 2.57 3.92 16.90
N LYS A 35 3.68 3.49 16.30
CA LYS A 35 5.03 3.51 16.89
C LYS A 35 5.68 4.88 16.84
N TRP A 36 5.50 5.63 15.75
CA TRP A 36 6.12 6.94 15.59
C TRP A 36 5.33 7.97 16.40
N GLN A 37 5.80 8.23 17.62
CA GLN A 37 5.18 9.15 18.57
C GLN A 37 6.06 10.40 18.72
N LEU A 38 5.43 11.51 19.06
CA LEU A 38 6.12 12.77 19.39
C LEU A 38 6.02 13.06 20.88
N LEU A 39 4.84 12.77 21.45
CA LEU A 39 4.54 13.07 22.83
C LEU A 39 5.19 12.05 23.74
N ASP A 40 5.69 12.51 24.89
CA ASP A 40 6.13 11.63 25.96
C ASP A 40 4.94 10.98 26.67
N GLU A 41 5.23 10.12 27.66
CA GLU A 41 4.23 9.42 28.47
C GLU A 41 3.27 10.35 29.24
N SER A 42 3.64 11.62 29.40
CA SER A 42 2.79 12.64 30.03
C SER A 42 1.91 13.40 29.04
N GLY A 43 2.03 13.12 27.74
CA GLY A 43 1.28 13.75 26.67
C GLY A 43 1.84 15.10 26.21
N HIS A 44 3.10 15.41 26.52
CA HIS A 44 3.74 16.69 26.16
C HIS A 44 4.84 16.48 25.11
N VAL A 45 5.12 17.52 24.33
CA VAL A 45 6.33 17.55 23.50
C VAL A 45 7.53 17.59 24.44
N PRO A 46 8.53 16.70 24.30
CA PRO A 46 9.74 16.72 25.11
C PRO A 46 10.42 18.09 25.05
N ALA A 47 10.97 18.56 26.18
CA ALA A 47 11.69 19.83 26.24
C ALA A 47 12.86 19.88 25.25
N GLU A 48 13.51 18.73 25.02
CA GLU A 48 14.50 18.52 23.98
C GLU A 48 14.05 17.36 23.06
N PRO A 49 13.36 17.66 21.94
CA PRO A 49 12.96 16.64 20.99
C PRO A 49 14.18 16.00 20.32
N SER A 50 14.15 14.68 20.14
CA SER A 50 15.19 13.94 19.42
C SER A 50 15.13 14.22 17.92
N PHE A 51 16.01 15.08 17.40
CA PHE A 51 16.09 15.34 15.96
C PHE A 51 16.36 14.05 15.17
N THR A 52 17.17 13.15 15.71
CA THR A 52 17.44 11.85 15.09
C THR A 52 16.15 11.05 14.90
N GLU A 53 15.30 11.00 15.93
CA GLU A 53 14.02 10.28 15.86
C GLU A 53 13.02 10.97 14.92
N LEU A 54 12.93 12.31 14.96
CA LEU A 54 12.07 13.06 14.05
C LEU A 54 12.43 12.85 12.57
N PHE A 55 13.73 12.87 12.25
CA PHE A 55 14.19 12.56 10.89
C PHE A 55 14.07 11.07 10.55
N GLN A 56 14.14 10.15 11.52
CA GLN A 56 13.81 8.74 11.30
C GLN A 56 12.34 8.55 10.90
N HIS A 57 11.41 9.27 11.53
CA HIS A 57 10.00 9.25 11.13
C HIS A 57 9.81 9.78 9.70
N ALA A 58 10.45 10.90 9.37
CA ALA A 58 10.35 11.51 8.04
C ALA A 58 10.93 10.61 6.94
N THR A 59 12.14 10.07 7.15
CA THR A 59 12.80 9.17 6.20
C THR A 59 12.04 7.85 6.06
N GLY A 60 11.59 7.26 7.17
CA GLY A 60 10.76 6.07 7.15
C GLY A 60 9.46 6.27 6.38
N ALA A 61 8.77 7.41 6.58
CA ALA A 61 7.56 7.73 5.83
C ALA A 61 7.83 7.94 4.33
N GLN A 62 8.96 8.57 3.99
CA GLN A 62 9.38 8.79 2.61
C GLN A 62 9.66 7.46 1.89
N ASP A 63 10.34 6.52 2.55
CA ASP A 63 10.61 5.20 1.99
C ASP A 63 9.33 4.41 1.78
N LEU A 64 8.42 4.41 2.77
CA LEU A 64 7.10 3.80 2.62
C LEU A 64 6.30 4.43 1.46
N SER A 65 6.36 5.75 1.30
CA SER A 65 5.69 6.42 0.19
C SER A 65 6.29 6.03 -1.16
N ARG A 66 7.60 5.85 -1.23
CA ARG A 66 8.28 5.37 -2.46
C ARG A 66 7.81 3.97 -2.82
N ASP A 67 7.69 3.08 -1.83
CA ASP A 67 7.25 1.71 -2.05
C ASP A 67 5.80 1.64 -2.57
N VAL A 68 4.89 2.45 -2.02
CA VAL A 68 3.50 2.53 -2.50
C VAL A 68 3.45 3.06 -3.93
N LEU A 69 4.21 4.12 -4.23
CA LEU A 69 4.27 4.68 -5.57
C LEU A 69 4.83 3.69 -6.59
N ARG A 70 5.88 2.95 -6.21
CA ARG A 70 6.48 1.89 -7.04
C ARG A 70 5.46 0.78 -7.32
N LEU A 71 4.79 0.27 -6.29
CA LEU A 71 3.73 -0.73 -6.46
C LEU A 71 2.62 -0.24 -7.39
N SER A 72 2.22 1.02 -7.23
CA SER A 72 1.20 1.66 -8.05
C SER A 72 1.61 1.73 -9.53
N ALA A 73 2.86 2.12 -9.78
CA ALA A 73 3.42 2.18 -11.13
C ALA A 73 3.54 0.78 -11.77
N GLU A 74 4.03 -0.20 -11.02
CA GLU A 74 4.14 -1.59 -11.46
C GLU A 74 2.75 -2.16 -11.81
N PHE A 75 1.74 -1.90 -10.97
CA PHE A 75 0.37 -2.34 -11.25
C PHE A 75 -0.25 -1.61 -12.45
N ALA A 76 -0.01 -0.31 -12.60
CA ALA A 76 -0.48 0.49 -13.73
C ALA A 76 0.09 -0.01 -15.07
N ALA A 77 1.35 -0.44 -15.08
CA ALA A 77 2.01 -1.03 -16.24
C ALA A 77 1.50 -2.44 -16.60
N SER A 78 0.73 -3.09 -15.72
CA SER A 78 0.19 -4.43 -15.99
C SER A 78 -0.92 -4.37 -17.05
N PRO A 79 -1.13 -5.44 -17.86
CA PRO A 79 -2.19 -5.51 -18.86
C PRO A 79 -3.62 -5.41 -18.29
N HIS A 80 -3.76 -5.56 -16.96
CA HIS A 80 -5.04 -5.62 -16.28
C HIS A 80 -5.44 -4.30 -15.62
N SER A 81 -4.59 -3.27 -15.69
CA SER A 81 -4.86 -1.94 -15.12
C SER A 81 -6.11 -1.27 -15.68
N ALA A 82 -6.43 -1.54 -16.95
CA ALA A 82 -7.53 -0.88 -17.67
C ALA A 82 -8.91 -1.55 -17.46
N ASN A 83 -8.97 -2.79 -16.94
CA ASN A 83 -10.24 -3.44 -16.65
C ASN A 83 -10.92 -2.83 -15.40
N ARG A 84 -12.20 -3.15 -15.16
CA ARG A 84 -12.98 -2.54 -14.07
C ARG A 84 -12.31 -2.68 -12.70
N ALA A 85 -11.90 -3.90 -12.34
CA ALA A 85 -11.26 -4.18 -11.05
C ALA A 85 -9.88 -3.52 -10.94
N GLY A 86 -9.11 -3.52 -12.03
CA GLY A 86 -7.82 -2.86 -12.13
C GLY A 86 -7.93 -1.34 -11.95
N ARG A 87 -8.91 -0.70 -12.59
CA ARG A 87 -9.16 0.74 -12.43
C ARG A 87 -9.56 1.11 -11.00
N ALA A 88 -10.41 0.32 -10.36
CA ALA A 88 -10.79 0.52 -8.96
C ALA A 88 -9.59 0.34 -8.02
N THR A 89 -8.81 -0.72 -8.23
CA THR A 89 -7.56 -0.98 -7.48
C THR A 89 -6.57 0.18 -7.65
N LEU A 90 -6.39 0.68 -8.89
CA LEU A 90 -5.53 1.82 -9.18
C LEU A 90 -5.99 3.11 -8.51
N ALA A 91 -7.30 3.35 -8.40
CA ALA A 91 -7.82 4.54 -7.71
C ALA A 91 -7.40 4.53 -6.23
N HIS A 92 -7.55 3.39 -5.56
CA HIS A 92 -7.10 3.24 -4.16
C HIS A 92 -5.58 3.30 -4.01
N LEU A 93 -4.82 2.75 -4.95
CA LEU A 93 -3.35 2.85 -4.99
C LEU A 93 -2.87 4.30 -5.20
N ALA A 94 -3.54 5.06 -6.05
CA ALA A 94 -3.27 6.48 -6.26
C ALA A 94 -3.57 7.29 -4.99
N THR A 95 -4.72 7.06 -4.34
CA THR A 95 -5.04 7.68 -3.05
C THR A 95 -3.99 7.33 -2.00
N ALA A 96 -3.59 6.06 -1.89
CA ALA A 96 -2.56 5.62 -0.96
C ALA A 96 -1.23 6.34 -1.20
N SER A 97 -0.79 6.45 -2.46
CA SER A 97 0.46 7.15 -2.83
C SER A 97 0.43 8.63 -2.45
N THR A 98 -0.70 9.30 -2.67
CA THR A 98 -0.86 10.72 -2.30
C THR A 98 -0.82 10.91 -0.79
N MET A 99 -1.58 10.10 -0.05
CA MET A 99 -1.62 10.21 1.43
C MET A 99 -0.26 9.88 2.04
N SER A 100 0.46 8.86 1.55
CA SER A 100 1.80 8.53 2.06
C SER A 100 2.81 9.65 1.82
N ALA A 101 2.72 10.34 0.68
CA ALA A 101 3.59 11.49 0.39
C ALA A 101 3.30 12.66 1.35
N HIS A 102 2.02 12.93 1.65
CA HIS A 102 1.66 13.92 2.65
C HIS A 102 2.15 13.55 4.06
N ALA A 103 2.09 12.28 4.44
CA ALA A 103 2.66 11.82 5.71
C ALA A 103 4.16 12.16 5.81
N ALA A 104 4.93 11.88 4.76
CA ALA A 104 6.36 12.19 4.72
C ALA A 104 6.63 13.70 4.84
N SER A 105 5.88 14.53 4.13
CA SER A 105 5.97 16.00 4.23
C SER A 105 5.74 16.49 5.66
N HIS A 106 4.66 16.06 6.30
CA HIS A 106 4.33 16.54 7.64
C HIS A 106 5.28 16.05 8.73
N PHE A 107 5.86 14.84 8.61
CA PHE A 107 6.95 14.44 9.50
C PHE A 107 8.20 15.31 9.31
N ALA A 108 8.53 15.67 8.07
CA ALA A 108 9.64 16.59 7.79
C ALA A 108 9.35 18.01 8.32
N GLU A 109 8.12 18.52 8.17
CA GLU A 109 7.67 19.80 8.74
C GLU A 109 7.75 19.80 10.28
N THR A 110 7.43 18.67 10.91
CA THR A 110 7.61 18.51 12.37
C THR A 110 9.08 18.65 12.76
N ALA A 111 9.98 17.96 12.05
CA ALA A 111 11.43 18.04 12.28
C ALA A 111 11.97 19.46 12.03
N GLN A 112 11.50 20.13 10.98
CA GLN A 112 11.83 21.52 10.70
C GLN A 112 11.37 22.46 11.81
N THR A 113 10.14 22.31 12.28
CA THR A 113 9.59 23.15 13.37
C THR A 113 10.38 22.97 14.66
N ALA A 114 10.82 21.74 14.95
CA ALA A 114 11.65 21.46 16.12
C ALA A 114 12.98 22.23 16.12
N LEU A 115 13.55 22.57 14.95
CA LEU A 115 14.79 23.37 14.86
C LEU A 115 14.62 24.79 15.41
N GLY A 116 13.39 25.31 15.44
CA GLY A 116 13.08 26.63 15.98
C GLY A 116 13.00 26.68 17.50
N LEU A 117 12.86 25.53 18.19
CA LEU A 117 12.64 25.50 19.63
C LEU A 117 13.83 26.05 20.44
N PRO A 118 15.10 25.68 20.18
CA PRO A 118 16.23 26.17 20.98
C PRO A 118 16.48 27.68 20.85
N GLY A 119 16.03 28.29 19.75
CA GLY A 119 16.19 29.72 19.48
C GLY A 119 15.06 30.60 20.02
N SER A 120 13.98 30.00 20.54
CA SER A 120 12.81 30.75 21.01
C SER A 120 13.02 31.25 22.43
N SER A 121 13.19 32.56 22.61
CA SER A 121 13.31 33.18 23.94
C SER A 121 11.98 33.58 24.58
N SER A 122 10.88 33.53 23.81
CA SER A 122 9.54 33.94 24.23
C SER A 122 8.70 32.71 24.59
N PRO A 123 8.06 32.67 25.77
CA PRO A 123 7.15 31.59 26.13
C PRO A 123 6.00 31.39 25.12
N THR A 124 5.51 32.50 24.54
CA THR A 124 4.45 32.47 23.52
C THR A 124 4.91 31.78 22.24
N ASP A 125 6.13 32.07 21.79
CA ASP A 125 6.69 31.51 20.56
C ASP A 125 6.98 30.02 20.76
N GLN A 126 7.45 29.63 21.94
CA GLN A 126 7.67 28.22 22.29
C GLN A 126 6.35 27.44 22.34
N HIS A 127 5.28 28.01 22.90
CA HIS A 127 3.95 27.41 22.86
C HIS A 127 3.42 27.24 21.43
N TYR A 128 3.61 28.24 20.57
CA TYR A 128 3.20 28.17 19.18
C TYR A 128 3.93 27.05 18.43
N LEU A 129 5.26 26.97 18.56
CA LEU A 129 6.07 25.94 17.92
C LEU A 129 5.71 24.53 18.40
N ASN A 130 5.53 24.35 19.72
CA ASN A 130 5.08 23.07 20.29
C ASN A 130 3.73 22.65 19.70
N ASN A 131 2.75 23.55 19.68
CA ASN A 131 1.43 23.25 19.12
C ASN A 131 1.53 22.89 17.63
N ARG A 132 2.35 23.62 16.87
CA ARG A 132 2.56 23.34 15.45
C ARG A 132 3.16 21.94 15.23
N MET A 133 4.18 21.57 16.00
CA MET A 133 4.77 20.22 15.94
C MET A 133 3.75 19.14 16.23
N VAL A 134 2.92 19.31 17.27
CA VAL A 134 1.87 18.34 17.61
C VAL A 134 0.87 18.18 16.46
N ILE A 135 0.42 19.28 15.87
CA ILE A 135 -0.53 19.27 14.76
C ILE A 135 0.08 18.57 13.54
N ASP A 136 1.28 18.96 13.12
CA ASP A 136 1.93 18.41 11.94
C ASP A 136 2.20 16.90 12.13
N HIS A 137 2.74 16.49 13.28
CA HIS A 137 3.04 15.09 13.57
C HIS A 137 1.78 14.23 13.66
N ALA A 138 0.74 14.71 14.34
CA ALA A 138 -0.54 14.01 14.41
C ALA A 138 -1.20 13.86 13.03
N THR A 139 -1.10 14.90 12.20
CA THR A 139 -1.57 14.90 10.81
C THR A 139 -0.79 13.88 9.97
N ALA A 140 0.53 13.82 10.11
CA ALA A 140 1.36 12.82 9.45
C ALA A 140 0.93 11.39 9.79
N ARG A 141 0.71 11.11 11.09
CA ARG A 141 0.21 9.81 11.55
C ARG A 141 -1.20 9.50 11.04
N ALA A 142 -2.08 10.49 10.94
CA ALA A 142 -3.40 10.31 10.35
C ALA A 142 -3.29 9.90 8.87
N TYR A 143 -2.41 10.53 8.11
CA TYR A 143 -2.16 10.14 6.72
C TYR A 143 -1.59 8.72 6.57
N LEU A 144 -0.73 8.26 7.49
CA LEU A 144 -0.31 6.86 7.50
C LEU A 144 -1.49 5.89 7.70
N ARG A 145 -2.43 6.22 8.60
CA ARG A 145 -3.65 5.42 8.82
C ARG A 145 -4.55 5.42 7.58
N HIS A 146 -4.78 6.57 6.97
CA HIS A 146 -5.57 6.67 5.74
C HIS A 146 -4.91 5.94 4.56
N THR A 147 -3.58 5.94 4.50
CA THR A 147 -2.85 5.12 3.54
C THR A 147 -3.12 3.63 3.76
N SER A 148 -3.04 3.17 5.02
CA SER A 148 -3.37 1.79 5.40
C SER A 148 -4.81 1.42 5.02
N GLU A 149 -5.77 2.31 5.26
CA GLU A 149 -7.18 2.12 4.86
C GLU A 149 -7.34 1.99 3.34
N SER A 150 -6.68 2.85 2.58
CA SER A 150 -6.73 2.80 1.12
C SER A 150 -6.09 1.53 0.56
N LEU A 151 -4.97 1.07 1.14
CA LEU A 151 -4.34 -0.22 0.77
C LEU A 151 -5.25 -1.41 1.09
N ARG A 152 -5.96 -1.36 2.22
CA ARG A 152 -6.99 -2.36 2.57
C ARG A 152 -8.09 -2.40 1.52
N ASP A 153 -8.57 -1.25 1.08
CA ASP A 153 -9.67 -1.16 0.13
C ASP A 153 -9.24 -1.60 -1.27
N ALA A 154 -8.00 -1.30 -1.70
CA ALA A 154 -7.39 -1.91 -2.88
C ALA A 154 -7.38 -3.45 -2.81
N ALA A 155 -7.03 -4.02 -1.66
CA ALA A 155 -7.03 -5.47 -1.47
C ALA A 155 -8.44 -6.06 -1.53
N LYS A 156 -9.46 -5.34 -1.05
CA LYS A 156 -10.87 -5.76 -1.15
C LYS A 156 -11.37 -5.80 -2.59
N GLU A 157 -10.99 -4.83 -3.42
CA GLU A 157 -11.32 -4.83 -4.86
C GLU A 157 -10.76 -6.08 -5.55
N LEU A 158 -9.51 -6.43 -5.24
CA LEU A 158 -8.88 -7.64 -5.77
C LEU A 158 -9.52 -8.92 -5.22
N HIS A 159 -9.95 -8.95 -3.96
CA HIS A 159 -10.65 -10.10 -3.39
C HIS A 159 -12.01 -10.30 -4.05
N SER A 160 -12.76 -9.22 -4.24
CA SER A 160 -14.03 -9.22 -4.96
C SER A 160 -13.86 -9.68 -6.41
N HIS A 161 -12.74 -9.30 -7.04
CA HIS A 161 -12.35 -9.82 -8.36
C HIS A 161 -12.06 -11.32 -8.35
N LEU A 162 -11.42 -11.84 -7.29
CA LEU A 162 -11.19 -13.28 -7.12
C LEU A 162 -12.49 -14.07 -6.95
N ASP A 163 -13.52 -13.50 -6.33
CA ASP A 163 -14.83 -14.14 -6.26
C ASP A 163 -15.45 -14.37 -7.64
N LEU A 164 -15.16 -13.49 -8.62
CA LEU A 164 -15.58 -13.69 -10.02
C LEU A 164 -14.92 -14.92 -10.66
N HIS A 165 -13.69 -15.29 -10.28
CA HIS A 165 -13.03 -16.52 -10.76
C HIS A 165 -13.77 -17.79 -10.30
N ARG A 166 -14.52 -17.74 -9.20
CA ARG A 166 -15.35 -18.88 -8.76
C ARG A 166 -16.51 -19.15 -9.74
N PHE A 167 -17.01 -18.11 -10.40
CA PHE A 167 -18.11 -18.20 -11.36
C PHE A 167 -17.62 -18.47 -12.79
N PHE A 168 -16.36 -18.16 -13.10
CA PHE A 168 -15.71 -18.43 -14.38
C PHE A 168 -14.39 -19.19 -14.17
N PRO A 169 -14.43 -20.45 -13.71
CA PRO A 169 -13.21 -21.24 -13.58
C PRO A 169 -12.50 -21.30 -14.93
N ALA A 170 -11.20 -20.98 -14.94
CA ALA A 170 -10.37 -21.16 -16.12
C ALA A 170 -10.58 -22.59 -16.64
N PRO A 171 -10.77 -22.80 -17.96
CA PRO A 171 -10.89 -24.15 -18.50
C PRO A 171 -9.67 -24.92 -18.06
N SER A 172 -9.88 -25.96 -17.25
CA SER A 172 -8.82 -26.90 -16.93
C SER A 172 -8.23 -27.35 -18.25
N HIS A 173 -6.90 -27.29 -18.38
CA HIS A 173 -6.22 -28.04 -19.43
C HIS A 173 -6.63 -29.50 -19.23
N ARG A 174 -7.68 -29.94 -19.94
CA ARG A 174 -7.93 -31.35 -20.15
C ARG A 174 -6.71 -31.80 -20.92
N GLU A 175 -5.79 -32.47 -20.25
CA GLU A 175 -4.96 -33.45 -20.92
C GLU A 175 -5.91 -34.35 -21.70
N SER A 176 -5.94 -34.18 -23.02
CA SER A 176 -6.61 -35.14 -23.89
C SER A 176 -6.04 -36.51 -23.55
N PRO A 177 -6.87 -37.53 -23.28
CA PRO A 177 -6.37 -38.85 -22.96
C PRO A 177 -5.49 -39.31 -24.13
N VAL A 178 -4.24 -39.67 -23.82
CA VAL A 178 -3.30 -40.23 -24.79
C VAL A 178 -3.99 -41.42 -25.46
N PRO A 179 -4.13 -41.44 -26.80
CA PRO A 179 -4.77 -42.56 -27.48
C PRO A 179 -4.00 -43.85 -27.19
N PRO A 180 -4.69 -44.98 -26.95
CA PRO A 180 -4.03 -46.23 -26.63
C PRO A 180 -3.15 -46.69 -27.80
N PRO A 181 -2.00 -47.34 -27.51
CA PRO A 181 -1.08 -47.77 -28.55
C PRO A 181 -1.73 -48.78 -29.51
N PRO A 182 -1.41 -48.73 -30.81
CA PRO A 182 -2.01 -49.62 -31.80
C PRO A 182 -1.62 -51.08 -31.54
N ARG A 183 -2.61 -51.97 -31.51
CA ARG A 183 -2.39 -53.42 -31.37
C ARG A 183 -1.78 -54.00 -32.65
N PRO A 184 -0.89 -54.99 -32.55
CA PRO A 184 -0.28 -55.64 -33.71
C PRO A 184 -1.34 -56.41 -34.49
N SER A 185 -1.54 -56.02 -35.75
CA SER A 185 -2.39 -56.70 -36.72
C SER A 185 -1.85 -58.11 -36.97
N GLY A 186 -2.61 -59.13 -36.58
CA GLY A 186 -2.31 -60.52 -36.87
C GLY A 186 -2.25 -60.77 -38.38
N ARG A 187 -1.10 -61.27 -38.86
CA ARG A 187 -0.95 -61.86 -40.20
C ARG A 187 -1.74 -63.16 -40.24
N HIS A 188 -2.83 -63.18 -40.99
CA HIS A 188 -3.47 -64.41 -41.45
C HIS A 188 -2.54 -65.11 -42.45
N ARG A 189 -2.41 -66.42 -42.29
CA ARG A 189 -1.85 -67.35 -43.28
C ARG A 189 -2.90 -68.39 -43.59
#